data_AF-A0A969QXG2-F1
#
_entry.id   AF-A0A969QXG2-F1
#
_cell.length_a   1.000
_cell.length_b   1.000
_cell.length_c   1.000
_cell.angle_alpha   90.00
_cell.angle_beta   90.00
_cell.angle_gamma   90.00
#
_symmetry.space_group_name_H-M   'P 1'
#
loop_
_entity.id
_entity.type
_entity.pdbx_description
1 polymer ?
#
loop_
_entity_poly.entity_id
_entity_poly.type
_entity_poly.pdbx_seq_one_letter_code
_entity_poly.pdbx_strand_id
1 'polypeptide(L)' 'MFMASSVLRRYTPPTCTLEVAAIGSALSRWTEQAVLKNLRFELSFDDPTLVSDQQTTIRADLNQLV' A
#
# COMPACT_ATOMS: atom_id res chain seq x y z
N MET A 1 2.30 11.83 -23.72
CA MET A 1 1.72 12.11 -22.38
C MET A 1 1.64 10.78 -21.65
N PHE A 2 2.57 10.51 -20.75
CA PHE A 2 2.69 9.23 -20.05
C PHE A 2 1.84 9.28 -18.79
N MET A 3 0.71 8.57 -18.75
CA MET A 3 -0.16 8.50 -17.57
C MET A 3 0.49 7.60 -16.52
N ALA A 4 0.81 8.17 -15.35
CA ALA A 4 1.16 7.37 -14.18
C ALA A 4 -0.14 6.74 -13.63
N SER A 5 -0.19 5.41 -13.55
CA SER A 5 -1.33 4.70 -12.97
C SER A 5 -1.09 4.51 -11.48
N SER A 6 -1.98 5.02 -10.63
CA SER A 6 -1.96 4.74 -9.19
C SER A 6 -2.73 3.45 -8.90
N VAL A 7 -2.15 2.55 -8.11
CA VAL A 7 -2.83 1.34 -7.63
C VAL A 7 -3.06 1.47 -6.13
N LEU A 8 -4.30 1.24 -5.70
CA LEU A 8 -4.69 1.12 -4.30
C LEU A 8 -5.31 -0.27 -4.10
N ARG A 9 -4.77 -1.06 -3.18
CA ARG A 9 -5.39 -2.32 -2.75
C ARG A 9 -5.59 -2.31 -1.25
N ARG A 10 -6.80 -2.67 -0.82
CA ARG A 10 -7.17 -2.78 0.59
C ARG A 10 -7.56 -4.21 0.92
N TYR A 11 -6.96 -4.76 1.96
CA TYR A 11 -7.26 -6.10 2.47
C TYR A 11 -7.71 -5.97 3.93
N THR A 12 -8.95 -6.36 4.21
CA THR A 12 -9.56 -6.21 5.54
C THR A 12 -9.93 -7.57 6.15
N PRO A 13 -9.08 -8.20 6.98
CA PRO A 13 -9.51 -9.22 7.93
C PRO A 13 -10.29 -8.60 9.11
N PRO A 14 -10.91 -9.39 10.01
CA PRO A 14 -11.82 -8.85 11.03
C PRO A 14 -11.18 -7.90 12.06
N THR A 15 -9.85 -7.75 12.08
CA THR A 15 -9.11 -6.96 13.07
C THR A 15 -7.96 -6.13 12.47
N CYS A 16 -7.84 -6.07 11.14
CA CYS A 16 -6.80 -5.26 10.51
C CYS A 16 -7.16 -4.83 9.08
N THR A 17 -6.52 -3.75 8.64
CA THR A 17 -6.61 -3.21 7.28
C THR A 17 -5.19 -3.02 6.75
N LEU A 18 -4.87 -3.71 5.65
CA LEU A 18 -3.66 -3.47 4.89
C LEU A 18 -3.99 -2.65 3.64
N GLU A 19 -3.40 -1.46 3.54
CA GLU A 19 -3.44 -0.61 2.37
C GLU A 19 -2.08 -0.63 1.63
N VAL A 20 -2.13 -0.91 0.33
CA VAL A 20 -0.97 -0.94 -0.55
C VAL A 20 -1.14 0.10 -1.64
N ALA A 21 -0.25 1.09 -1.67
CA ALA A 21 -0.28 2.19 -2.64
C ALA A 21 1.01 2.21 -3.47
N ALA A 22 0.89 2.30 -4.79
CA ALA A 22 2.04 2.40 -5.69
C ALA A 22 1.78 3.35 -6.86
N ILE A 23 2.84 3.98 -7.36
CA ILE A 23 2.82 4.78 -8.58
C ILE A 23 3.43 3.94 -9.71
N GLY A 24 2.59 3.51 -10.64
CA GLY A 24 3.02 2.84 -11.85
C GLY A 24 3.77 3.82 -12.76
N SER A 25 4.92 3.39 -13.27
CA SER A 25 5.61 4.14 -14.32
C SER A 25 5.02 3.80 -15.70
N ALA A 26 4.94 4.76 -16.63
CA ALA A 26 4.42 4.46 -17.97
C ALA A 26 5.33 3.56 -18.82
N LEU A 27 6.55 3.29 -18.36
CA LEU A 27 7.51 2.33 -18.93
C LEU A 27 7.29 0.90 -18.43
N SER A 28 6.46 0.69 -17.39
CA SER A 28 6.15 -0.64 -16.84
C SER A 28 5.36 -1.53 -17.82
N ARG A 29 4.90 -1.00 -18.95
CA ARG A 29 4.22 -1.76 -20.01
C ARG A 29 5.20 -2.48 -20.96
N TRP A 30 6.47 -2.07 -20.99
CA TRP A 30 7.48 -2.64 -21.89
C TRP A 30 8.34 -3.72 -21.22
N THR A 31 8.24 -3.85 -19.90
CA THR A 31 8.87 -4.93 -19.13
C THR A 31 7.72 -5.72 -18.51
N GLU A 32 7.68 -7.04 -18.70
CA GLU A 32 6.66 -7.94 -18.12
C GLU A 32 6.66 -7.94 -16.56
N GLN A 33 7.56 -7.16 -15.97
CA GLN A 33 7.63 -6.87 -14.55
C GLN A 33 7.01 -5.49 -14.32
N ALA A 34 5.84 -5.46 -13.67
CA ALA A 34 5.28 -4.22 -13.15
C ALA A 34 6.26 -3.64 -12.11
N VAL A 35 7.18 -2.77 -12.55
CA VAL A 35 8.09 -2.06 -11.64
C VAL A 35 7.26 -1.01 -10.90
N LEU A 36 6.67 -1.44 -9.79
CA LEU A 36 5.98 -0.57 -8.85
C LEU A 36 7.04 0.27 -8.13
N LYS A 37 7.21 1.53 -8.54
CA LYS A 37 8.07 2.48 -7.85
C LYS A 37 7.30 3.14 -6.71
N ASN A 38 8.02 3.51 -5.64
CA ASN A 38 7.47 4.23 -4.48
C ASN A 38 6.29 3.49 -3.82
N LEU A 39 6.43 2.17 -3.68
CA LEU A 39 5.39 1.36 -3.06
C LEU A 39 5.38 1.62 -1.55
N ARG A 40 4.20 1.94 -1.02
CA ARG A 40 3.93 2.24 0.37
C ARG A 40 2.93 1.25 0.93
N PHE A 41 3.20 0.81 2.15
CA PHE A 41 2.32 -0.05 2.92
C PHE A 41 1.86 0.69 4.15
N GLU A 42 0.56 0.58 4.44
CA GLU A 42 -0.02 0.99 5.72
C GLU A 42 -0.80 -0.20 6.29
N LEU A 43 -0.40 -0.68 7.46
CA LEU A 43 -1.10 -1.72 8.21
C LEU A 43 -1.73 -1.07 9.44
N SER A 44 -3.05 -1.04 9.48
CA SER A 44 -3.82 -0.58 10.63
C SER A 44 -4.41 -1.77 11.37
N PHE A 45 -4.31 -1.75 12.69
CA PHE A 45 -4.97 -2.70 13.57
C PHE A 45 -6.31 -2.11 14.00
N ASP A 46 -7.37 -2.65 13.42
CA ASP A 46 -8.74 -2.19 13.60
C ASP A 46 -9.36 -2.90 14.80
N ASP A 47 -9.01 -2.44 16.00
CA ASP A 47 -9.70 -2.85 17.22
C ASP A 47 -11.04 -2.07 17.31
N PRO A 48 -12.21 -2.74 17.23
CA PRO A 48 -13.50 -2.08 17.29
C PRO A 48 -13.79 -1.44 18.65
N THR A 49 -13.02 -1.77 19.69
CA THR A 49 -13.16 -1.18 21.03
C THR A 49 -12.37 0.10 21.21
N LEU A 50 -11.46 0.42 20.28
CA LEU A 50 -10.62 1.63 20.31
C LEU A 50 -11.20 2.70 19.39
N VAL A 51 -11.09 3.97 19.80
CA VAL A 51 -11.38 5.11 18.91
C VAL A 51 -10.30 5.20 17.83
N SER A 52 -10.66 5.68 16.63
CA SER A 52 -9.77 5.68 15.45
C SER A 52 -8.37 6.26 15.70
N ASP A 53 -8.25 7.29 16.55
CA ASP A 53 -6.96 7.93 16.89
C ASP A 53 -6.05 7.08 17.82
N GLN A 54 -6.60 6.01 18.40
CA GLN A 54 -5.89 5.03 19.23
C GLN A 54 -5.53 3.75 18.47
N GLN A 55 -5.95 3.63 17.21
CA GLN A 55 -5.60 2.49 16.39
C GLN A 55 -4.09 2.51 16.10
N THR A 56 -3.48 1.33 16.16
CA THR A 56 -2.06 1.19 15.86
C THR A 56 -1.89 1.10 14.35
N THR A 57 -1.02 1.95 13.80
CA THR A 57 -0.68 1.94 12.37
C THR A 57 0.82 1.75 12.18
N ILE A 58 1.19 0.77 11.35
CA ILE A 58 2.57 0.51 10.92
C ILE A 58 2.69 0.94 9.46
N ARG A 59 3.73 1.73 9.16
CA ARG A 59 4.02 2.21 7.79
C ARG A 59 5.35 1.65 7.32
N ALA A 60 5.38 1.18 6.08
CA ALA A 60 6.60 0.66 5.47
C ALA A 60 6.72 0.98 3.98
N ASP A 61 7.92 0.81 3.44
CA ASP A 61 8.22 0.88 2.01
C ASP A 61 9.08 -0.31 1.55
N LEU A 62 9.42 -0.35 0.25
CA LEU A 62 10.21 -1.43 -0.34
C LEU A 62 11.59 -1.63 0.31
N ASN A 63 12.19 -0.60 0.90
CA ASN A 63 13.51 -0.71 1.53
C ASN A 63 13.45 -1.39 2.91
N GLN A 64 12.24 -1.61 3.43
CA GLN A 64 11.99 -2.18 4.75
C GLN A 64 11.44 -3.62 4.68
N LEU A 65 11.29 -4.16 3.47
CA LEU A 65 10.98 -5.58 3.23
C LEU A 65 12.30 -6.35 3.07
N VAL A 66 12.68 -7.13 4.09
CA VAL A 66 13.87 -8.00 4.09
C VAL A 66 13.44 -9.46 3.93
#